data_AF-A0A3D0DGN1-F1
#
_entry.id   AF-A0A3D0DGN1-F1
#
_cell.length_a   1.000
_cell.length_b   1.000
_cell.length_c   1.000
_cell.angle_alpha   90.00
_cell.angle_beta   90.00
_cell.angle_gamma   90.00
#
_symmetry.space_group_name_H-M   'P 1'
#
loop_
_entity.id
_entity.type
_entity.pdbx_description
1 polymer ?
#
loop_
_entity_poly.entity_id
_entity_poly.type
_entity_poly.pdbx_seq_one_letter_code
_entity_poly.pdbx_strand_id
1 'polypeptide(L)'
;MKLPRLAYNMISAAGAVIAAVTAILTLFMLGISSFANITNPYLGVFIYMILPPVFIFGLLLIPIGMWREWRRFQRGGEIGEYRWPYIDLNKKSHRNAFFIFISCTLIFIIAGAVISYQAFHFTESVRFCGTTCHNVMQPEYTAYQNSPHARVPCTECHVGSGAGWYTKSKLSGLYQVYAVLTNVYPHPIPTPVKNLRPAQQTCEQCHWPRQFYGAQQKQFNHYKYDSTSTSWPINMLIKTGGGDPRTGQAAGIHWHMNIGFLVEYIARDERRQEIPWVRVTNNETGKVTVYQDQSNPLPADSIALL
;
A
#
# COMPACT_ATOMS: atom_id res chain seq x y z
N MET A 1 -35.87 -23.20 16.71
CA MET A 1 -35.31 -24.20 15.77
C MET A 1 -34.30 -25.04 16.54
N LYS A 2 -34.37 -26.39 16.50
CA LYS A 2 -33.35 -27.24 17.13
C LYS A 2 -32.16 -27.35 16.18
N LEU A 3 -30.95 -27.13 16.68
CA LEU A 3 -29.72 -27.31 15.90
C LEU A 3 -29.52 -28.81 15.55
N PRO A 4 -28.80 -29.14 14.48
CA PRO A 4 -28.51 -30.53 14.13
C PRO A 4 -27.72 -31.20 15.28
N ARG A 5 -28.00 -32.49 15.57
CA ARG A 5 -27.35 -33.25 16.65
C ARG A 5 -25.81 -33.19 16.59
N LEU A 6 -25.25 -33.12 15.38
CA LEU A 6 -23.81 -33.01 15.12
C LEU A 6 -23.18 -31.70 15.60
N ALA A 7 -23.96 -30.63 15.77
CA ALA A 7 -23.47 -29.35 16.29
C ALA A 7 -23.35 -29.31 17.82
N TYR A 8 -23.88 -30.31 18.53
CA TYR A 8 -23.76 -30.43 19.99
C TYR A 8 -22.43 -31.08 20.38
N ASN A 9 -21.33 -30.39 20.10
CA ASN A 9 -19.99 -30.79 20.53
C ASN A 9 -19.23 -29.56 21.04
N MET A 10 -18.22 -29.78 21.90
CA MET A 10 -17.51 -28.68 22.56
C MET A 10 -16.73 -27.78 21.60
N ILE A 11 -16.30 -28.31 20.45
CA ILE A 11 -15.55 -27.55 19.44
C ILE A 11 -16.48 -26.61 18.68
N SER A 12 -17.65 -27.08 18.27
CA SER A 12 -18.68 -26.25 17.63
C SER A 12 -19.27 -25.23 18.61
N ALA A 13 -19.42 -25.58 19.88
CA ALA A 13 -19.84 -24.62 20.92
C ALA A 13 -18.78 -23.54 21.15
N ALA A 14 -17.50 -23.90 21.27
CA ALA A 14 -16.39 -22.95 21.39
C ALA A 14 -16.30 -22.04 20.15
N GLY A 15 -16.41 -22.62 18.95
CA GLY A 15 -16.45 -21.86 17.69
C GLY A 15 -17.59 -20.86 17.63
N ALA A 16 -18.80 -21.26 18.04
CA ALA A 16 -19.97 -20.39 18.11
C ALA A 16 -19.79 -19.25 19.13
N VAL A 17 -19.23 -19.53 20.32
CA VAL A 17 -18.95 -18.50 21.33
C VAL A 17 -17.90 -17.51 20.82
N ILE A 18 -16.79 -17.99 20.24
CA ILE A 18 -15.75 -17.14 19.65
C ILE A 18 -16.34 -16.25 18.55
N ALA A 19 -17.09 -16.82 17.60
CA ALA A 19 -17.71 -16.06 16.52
C ALA A 19 -18.71 -15.02 17.05
N ALA A 20 -19.56 -15.36 18.02
CA ALA A 20 -20.54 -14.44 18.60
C ALA A 20 -19.87 -13.29 19.36
N VAL A 21 -18.91 -13.59 20.24
CA VAL A 21 -18.16 -12.58 20.99
C VAL A 21 -17.40 -11.65 20.05
N THR A 22 -16.72 -12.21 19.04
CA THR A 22 -15.96 -11.42 18.07
C THR A 22 -16.88 -10.52 17.23
N ALA A 23 -18.06 -11.01 16.84
CA ALA A 23 -19.04 -10.20 16.11
C ALA A 23 -19.57 -9.05 16.96
N ILE A 24 -19.93 -9.30 18.23
CA ILE A 24 -20.38 -8.26 19.17
C ILE A 24 -19.30 -7.21 19.38
N LEU A 25 -18.05 -7.63 19.63
CA LEU A 25 -16.92 -6.73 19.79
C LEU A 25 -16.67 -5.89 18.53
N THR A 26 -16.77 -6.50 17.35
CA THR A 26 -16.61 -5.80 16.07
C THR A 26 -17.69 -4.73 15.90
N LEU A 27 -18.96 -5.09 16.14
CA LEU A 27 -20.08 -4.14 16.05
C LEU A 27 -19.96 -2.99 17.06
N PHE A 28 -19.55 -3.31 18.29
CA PHE A 28 -19.33 -2.30 19.34
C PHE A 28 -18.20 -1.34 18.97
N MET A 29 -17.06 -1.85 18.54
CA MET A 29 -15.91 -1.05 18.11
C MET A 29 -16.22 -0.19 16.88
N LEU A 30 -16.98 -0.74 15.92
CA LEU A 30 -17.43 0.00 14.75
C LEU A 30 -18.40 1.13 15.15
N GLY A 31 -19.32 0.85 16.08
CA GLY A 31 -20.18 1.87 16.68
C GLY A 31 -19.38 3.00 17.32
N ILE A 32 -18.42 2.67 18.20
CA ILE A 32 -17.53 3.68 18.80
C ILE A 32 -16.80 4.47 17.71
N SER A 33 -16.25 3.80 16.71
CA SER A 33 -15.53 4.46 15.61
C SER A 33 -16.40 5.46 14.86
N SER A 34 -17.68 5.14 14.64
CA SER A 34 -18.62 6.00 13.90
C SER A 34 -19.19 7.15 14.75
N PHE A 35 -19.41 6.93 16.05
CA PHE A 35 -20.06 7.92 16.92
C PHE A 35 -19.09 8.80 17.72
N ALA A 36 -17.91 8.30 18.07
CA ALA A 36 -17.03 8.97 19.02
C ALA A 36 -15.86 9.75 18.38
N ASN A 37 -15.77 9.84 17.04
CA ASN A 37 -14.70 10.55 16.31
C ASN A 37 -13.27 10.25 16.83
N ILE A 38 -13.04 9.03 17.34
CA ILE A 38 -11.77 8.68 17.99
C ILE A 38 -10.67 8.47 16.93
N THR A 39 -9.60 9.25 17.04
CA THR A 39 -8.47 9.24 16.11
C THR A 39 -7.32 8.30 16.52
N ASN A 40 -7.59 7.18 17.19
CA ASN A 40 -6.55 6.17 17.50
C ASN A 40 -6.20 5.25 16.30
N PRO A 41 -4.99 5.33 15.69
CA PRO A 41 -4.62 4.54 14.51
C PRO A 41 -4.70 3.02 14.71
N TYR A 42 -4.52 2.53 15.94
CA TYR A 42 -4.56 1.10 16.25
C TYR A 42 -5.98 0.53 16.19
N LEU A 43 -7.01 1.36 16.41
CA LEU A 43 -8.41 0.93 16.37
C LEU A 43 -8.77 0.36 14.99
N GLY A 44 -8.26 0.95 13.90
CA GLY A 44 -8.44 0.41 12.55
C GLY A 44 -7.75 -0.94 12.32
N VAL A 45 -6.58 -1.16 12.93
CA VAL A 45 -5.88 -2.46 12.88
C VAL A 45 -6.73 -3.54 13.54
N PHE A 46 -7.27 -3.27 14.74
CA PHE A 46 -8.12 -4.24 15.44
C PHE A 46 -9.40 -4.56 14.65
N ILE A 47 -10.14 -3.54 14.21
CA ILE A 47 -11.42 -3.73 13.51
C ILE A 47 -11.25 -4.44 12.18
N TYR A 48 -10.27 -4.04 11.36
CA TYR A 48 -10.17 -4.49 9.97
C TYR A 48 -9.17 -5.62 9.74
N MET A 49 -8.20 -5.84 10.62
CA MET A 49 -7.14 -6.85 10.42
C MET A 49 -7.16 -7.99 11.44
N ILE A 50 -7.51 -7.73 12.71
CA ILE A 50 -7.42 -8.75 13.78
C ILE A 50 -8.76 -9.46 14.01
N LEU A 51 -9.84 -8.71 14.23
CA LEU A 51 -11.14 -9.30 14.56
C LEU A 51 -11.72 -10.17 13.42
N PRO A 52 -11.60 -9.81 12.12
CA PRO A 52 -12.20 -10.62 11.07
C PRO A 52 -11.59 -12.03 10.93
N PRO A 53 -10.25 -12.21 10.92
CA PRO A 53 -9.67 -13.56 10.94
C PRO A 53 -10.09 -14.39 12.16
N VAL A 54 -10.20 -13.79 13.34
CA VAL A 54 -10.67 -14.48 14.57
C VAL A 54 -12.14 -14.90 14.43
N PHE A 55 -12.98 -14.05 13.84
CA PHE A 55 -14.37 -14.37 13.55
C PHE A 55 -14.48 -15.56 12.57
N ILE A 56 -13.70 -15.52 11.48
CA ILE A 56 -13.63 -16.61 10.49
C ILE A 56 -13.14 -17.90 11.14
N PHE A 57 -12.11 -17.83 11.98
CA PHE A 57 -11.60 -18.98 12.72
C PHE A 57 -12.69 -19.60 13.62
N GLY A 58 -13.43 -18.78 14.37
CA GLY A 58 -14.58 -19.23 15.15
C GLY A 58 -15.64 -19.93 14.30
N LEU A 59 -15.96 -19.37 13.13
CA LEU A 59 -16.90 -19.98 12.18
C LEU A 59 -16.39 -21.29 11.59
N LEU A 60 -15.09 -21.44 11.31
CA LEU A 60 -14.49 -22.67 10.81
C LEU A 60 -14.45 -23.79 11.86
N LEU A 61 -14.34 -23.46 13.15
CA LEU A 61 -14.42 -24.45 14.22
C LEU A 61 -15.78 -25.16 14.28
N ILE A 62 -16.87 -24.51 13.83
CA ILE A 62 -18.21 -25.10 13.81
C ILE A 62 -18.28 -26.34 12.89
N PRO A 63 -18.00 -26.26 11.57
CA PRO A 63 -18.00 -27.42 10.70
C PRO A 63 -16.89 -28.43 11.05
N ILE A 64 -15.73 -27.99 11.57
CA ILE A 64 -14.67 -28.89 12.04
C ILE A 64 -15.17 -29.74 13.22
N GLY A 65 -15.86 -29.13 14.18
CA GLY A 65 -16.46 -29.84 15.31
C GLY A 65 -17.51 -30.85 14.85
N MET A 66 -18.42 -30.44 13.95
CA MET A 66 -19.43 -31.32 13.38
C MET A 66 -18.82 -32.52 12.63
N TRP A 67 -17.74 -32.29 11.87
CA TRP A 67 -17.03 -33.33 11.12
C TRP A 67 -16.28 -34.30 12.03
N ARG A 68 -15.65 -33.81 13.10
CA ARG A 68 -14.99 -34.65 14.09
C ARG A 68 -16.00 -35.53 14.82
N GLU A 69 -17.13 -34.96 15.21
CA GLU A 69 -18.20 -35.67 15.89
C GLU A 69 -18.79 -36.76 14.96
N TRP A 70 -19.02 -36.42 13.69
CA TRP A 70 -19.40 -37.38 12.65
C TRP A 70 -18.39 -38.53 12.52
N ARG A 71 -17.08 -38.25 12.44
CA ARG A 71 -16.04 -39.29 12.40
C ARG A 71 -16.02 -40.16 13.67
N ARG A 72 -16.30 -39.58 14.83
CA ARG A 72 -16.39 -40.30 16.11
C ARG A 72 -17.55 -41.28 16.10
N PHE A 73 -18.72 -40.83 15.65
CA PHE A 73 -19.91 -41.68 15.50
C PHE A 73 -19.69 -42.82 14.50
N GLN A 74 -18.98 -42.58 13.39
CA GLN A 74 -18.62 -43.63 12.42
C GLN A 74 -17.69 -44.72 12.99
N ARG A 75 -16.86 -44.39 13.99
CA ARG A 75 -15.93 -45.35 14.63
C ARG A 75 -16.53 -46.07 15.85
N GLY A 76 -17.63 -45.57 16.42
CA GLY A 76 -18.20 -46.03 17.69
C GLY A 76 -19.31 -47.08 17.59
N GLY A 77 -19.79 -47.43 16.39
CA GLY A 77 -20.63 -48.63 16.20
C GLY A 77 -22.11 -48.56 16.60
N GLU A 78 -22.65 -47.43 17.06
CA GLU A 78 -24.13 -47.26 17.13
C GLU A 78 -24.67 -46.87 15.75
N ILE A 79 -24.90 -47.89 14.92
CA ILE A 79 -25.37 -47.76 13.54
C ILE A 79 -26.87 -47.44 13.54
N GLY A 80 -27.23 -46.17 13.75
CA GLY A 80 -28.37 -45.61 13.02
C GLY A 80 -27.87 -45.29 11.62
N GLU A 81 -28.45 -45.87 10.57
CA GLU A 81 -28.04 -45.71 9.17
C GLU A 81 -27.80 -44.23 8.78
N TYR A 82 -26.57 -43.74 8.92
CA TYR A 82 -26.18 -42.41 8.50
C TYR A 82 -25.61 -42.48 7.09
N ARG A 83 -26.53 -42.41 6.11
CA ARG A 83 -26.20 -42.19 4.71
C ARG A 83 -25.59 -40.79 4.54
N TRP A 84 -24.82 -40.58 3.46
CA TRP A 84 -24.41 -39.25 3.00
C TRP A 84 -25.59 -38.27 3.09
N PRO A 85 -25.36 -36.97 3.40
CA PRO A 85 -26.45 -35.99 3.49
C PRO A 85 -27.33 -36.07 2.24
N TYR A 86 -28.50 -36.66 2.41
CA TYR A 86 -29.48 -36.85 1.35
C TYR A 86 -30.15 -35.49 1.13
N ILE A 87 -29.79 -34.79 0.07
CA ILE A 87 -30.39 -33.50 -0.28
C ILE A 87 -31.59 -33.79 -1.17
N ASP A 88 -32.77 -33.35 -0.72
CA ASP A 88 -34.03 -33.58 -1.41
C ASP A 88 -34.89 -32.34 -1.27
N LEU A 89 -34.85 -31.47 -2.28
CA LEU A 89 -35.51 -30.16 -2.26
C LEU A 89 -37.05 -30.26 -2.25
N ASN A 90 -37.60 -31.45 -2.50
CA ASN A 90 -39.05 -31.68 -2.36
C ASN A 90 -39.47 -31.65 -0.87
N LYS A 91 -38.59 -32.10 0.04
CA LYS A 91 -38.86 -32.07 1.49
C LYS A 91 -38.74 -30.64 2.04
N LYS A 92 -39.76 -30.18 2.77
CA LYS A 92 -39.81 -28.83 3.38
C LYS A 92 -38.62 -28.53 4.30
N SER A 93 -38.16 -29.52 5.07
CA SER A 93 -36.99 -29.38 5.96
C SER A 93 -35.69 -29.12 5.20
N HIS A 94 -35.47 -29.86 4.11
CA HIS A 94 -34.26 -29.74 3.27
C HIS A 94 -34.28 -28.43 2.49
N ARG A 95 -35.45 -28.04 1.96
CA ARG A 95 -35.63 -26.75 1.29
C ARG A 95 -35.36 -25.57 2.22
N ASN A 96 -35.90 -25.60 3.45
CA ASN A 96 -35.62 -24.55 4.44
C ASN A 96 -34.13 -24.50 4.82
N ALA A 97 -33.50 -25.66 5.06
CA ALA A 97 -32.07 -25.72 5.37
C ALA A 97 -31.20 -25.21 4.21
N PHE A 98 -31.54 -25.55 2.97
CA PHE A 98 -30.88 -25.08 1.76
C PHE A 98 -30.98 -23.56 1.60
N PHE A 99 -32.18 -22.99 1.75
CA PHE A 99 -32.36 -21.53 1.69
C PHE A 99 -31.62 -20.82 2.82
N ILE A 100 -31.68 -21.32 4.05
CA ILE A 100 -30.90 -20.76 5.17
C ILE A 100 -29.40 -20.81 4.86
N PHE A 101 -28.88 -21.93 4.36
CA PHE A 101 -27.48 -22.08 3.99
C PHE A 101 -27.06 -21.08 2.91
N ILE A 102 -27.83 -20.96 1.83
CA ILE A 102 -27.55 -19.99 0.76
C ILE A 102 -27.62 -18.56 1.28
N SER A 103 -28.66 -18.20 2.04
CA SER A 103 -28.80 -16.86 2.61
C SER A 103 -27.64 -16.51 3.55
N CYS A 104 -27.28 -17.42 4.45
CA CYS A 104 -26.12 -17.23 5.34
C CYS A 104 -24.81 -17.12 4.56
N THR A 105 -24.61 -17.95 3.53
CA THR A 105 -23.42 -17.90 2.68
C THR A 105 -23.33 -16.58 1.92
N LEU A 106 -24.44 -16.11 1.35
CA LEU A 106 -24.50 -14.83 0.65
C LEU A 106 -24.20 -13.66 1.59
N ILE A 107 -24.81 -13.65 2.79
CA ILE A 107 -24.53 -12.63 3.82
C ILE A 107 -23.04 -12.66 4.20
N PHE A 108 -22.47 -13.85 4.38
CA PHE A 108 -21.06 -13.99 4.73
C PHE A 108 -20.12 -13.50 3.62
N ILE A 109 -20.44 -13.80 2.35
CA ILE A 109 -19.67 -13.29 1.20
C ILE A 109 -19.74 -11.76 1.14
N ILE A 110 -20.93 -11.18 1.30
CA ILE A 110 -21.11 -9.72 1.29
C ILE A 110 -20.35 -9.08 2.46
N ALA A 111 -20.49 -9.61 3.66
CA ALA A 111 -19.78 -9.11 4.84
C ALA A 111 -18.26 -9.24 4.67
N GLY A 112 -17.78 -10.37 4.16
CA GLY A 112 -16.36 -10.60 3.87
C GLY A 112 -15.83 -9.61 2.83
N ALA A 113 -16.59 -9.32 1.78
CA ALA A 113 -16.24 -8.33 0.76
C ALA A 113 -16.14 -6.92 1.37
N VAL A 114 -17.13 -6.50 2.16
CA VAL A 114 -17.13 -5.18 2.83
C VAL A 114 -15.95 -5.04 3.79
N ILE A 115 -15.70 -6.06 4.61
CA ILE A 115 -14.59 -6.05 5.57
C ILE A 115 -13.25 -5.99 4.84
N SER A 116 -13.08 -6.82 3.80
CA SER A 116 -11.84 -6.85 3.02
C SER A 116 -11.59 -5.51 2.31
N TYR A 117 -12.64 -4.89 1.79
CA TYR A 117 -12.59 -3.57 1.19
C TYR A 117 -12.15 -2.51 2.21
N GLN A 118 -12.72 -2.52 3.42
CA GLN A 118 -12.31 -1.57 4.46
C GLN A 118 -10.87 -1.82 4.95
N ALA A 119 -10.46 -3.07 5.09
CA ALA A 119 -9.08 -3.43 5.41
C ALA A 119 -8.11 -2.95 4.33
N PHE A 120 -8.48 -3.10 3.06
CA PHE A 120 -7.72 -2.58 1.93
C PHE A 120 -7.56 -1.06 2.04
N HIS A 121 -8.65 -0.30 2.12
CA HIS A 121 -8.59 1.17 2.23
C HIS A 121 -7.84 1.67 3.46
N PHE A 122 -8.01 1.00 4.59
CA PHE A 122 -7.29 1.34 5.81
C PHE A 122 -5.78 1.17 5.62
N THR A 123 -5.34 0.02 5.08
CA THR A 123 -3.92 -0.29 4.85
C THR A 123 -3.28 0.49 3.69
N GLU A 124 -4.05 1.32 2.97
CA GLU A 124 -3.55 2.26 1.97
C GLU A 124 -3.62 3.72 2.44
N SER A 125 -4.13 3.97 3.64
CA SER A 125 -4.24 5.32 4.18
C SER A 125 -2.89 5.85 4.68
N VAL A 126 -2.73 7.18 4.59
CA VAL A 126 -1.60 7.90 5.19
C VAL A 126 -1.52 7.63 6.70
N ARG A 127 -2.68 7.48 7.36
CA ARG A 127 -2.76 7.15 8.78
C ARG A 127 -2.09 5.81 9.07
N PHE A 128 -2.40 4.77 8.31
CA PHE A 128 -1.78 3.46 8.51
C PHE A 128 -0.26 3.53 8.28
N CYS A 129 0.17 4.07 7.14
CA CYS A 129 1.59 4.12 6.79
C CYS A 129 2.42 5.03 7.72
N GLY A 130 1.90 6.20 8.09
CA GLY A 130 2.66 7.21 8.82
C GLY A 130 2.51 7.19 10.34
N THR A 131 1.41 6.63 10.86
CA THR A 131 1.08 6.74 12.30
C THR A 131 0.97 5.40 13.04
N THR A 132 0.72 4.28 12.35
CA THR A 132 0.61 2.97 13.02
C THR A 132 1.95 2.48 13.54
N CYS A 133 3.01 2.57 12.73
CA CYS A 133 4.38 2.22 13.14
C CYS A 133 5.18 3.48 13.47
N HIS A 134 4.64 4.31 14.37
CA HIS A 134 5.14 5.68 14.59
C HIS A 134 6.66 5.76 14.81
N ASN A 135 7.26 4.90 15.65
CA ASN A 135 8.68 4.97 15.98
C ASN A 135 9.60 4.90 14.74
N VAL A 136 9.28 4.03 13.79
CA VAL A 136 10.11 3.84 12.58
C VAL A 136 9.70 4.75 11.43
N MET A 137 8.45 5.18 11.38
CA MET A 137 7.90 5.99 10.28
C MET A 137 7.81 7.49 10.60
N GLN A 138 8.13 7.91 11.83
CA GLN A 138 8.03 9.30 12.25
C GLN A 138 8.84 10.25 11.35
N PRO A 139 10.11 9.98 10.99
CA PRO A 139 10.87 10.87 10.11
C PRO A 139 10.21 11.08 8.74
N GLU A 140 9.78 10.00 8.11
CA GLU A 140 9.13 10.01 6.80
C GLU A 140 7.76 10.69 6.86
N TYR A 141 6.98 10.45 7.93
CA TYR A 141 5.69 11.08 8.11
C TYR A 141 5.82 12.59 8.36
N THR A 142 6.81 13.02 9.14
CA THR A 142 7.12 14.44 9.33
C THR A 142 7.58 15.10 8.03
N ALA A 143 8.44 14.44 7.24
CA ALA A 143 8.85 14.95 5.93
C ALA A 143 7.66 15.06 4.97
N TYR A 144 6.79 14.05 4.95
CA TYR A 144 5.56 14.04 4.16
C TYR A 144 4.66 15.23 4.47
N GLN A 145 4.40 15.50 5.76
CA GLN A 145 3.55 16.61 6.21
C GLN A 145 4.08 17.99 5.81
N ASN A 146 5.40 18.14 5.70
CA ASN A 146 6.07 19.39 5.32
C ASN A 146 6.39 19.47 3.81
N SER A 147 5.89 18.52 3.01
CA SER A 147 6.16 18.46 1.57
C SER A 147 5.02 19.04 0.72
N PRO A 148 5.28 19.42 -0.55
CA PRO A 148 4.22 19.76 -1.51
C PRO A 148 3.19 18.63 -1.75
N HIS A 149 3.51 17.40 -1.33
CA HIS A 149 2.66 16.22 -1.50
C HIS A 149 1.93 15.82 -0.20
N ALA A 150 1.87 16.67 0.83
CA ALA A 150 1.24 16.39 2.13
C ALA A 150 -0.26 16.00 2.08
N ARG A 151 -0.90 16.10 0.91
CA ARG A 151 -2.29 15.71 0.66
C ARG A 151 -2.44 14.58 -0.36
N VAL A 152 -1.33 13.97 -0.79
CA VAL A 152 -1.30 12.86 -1.74
C VAL A 152 -1.04 11.57 -0.94
N PRO A 153 -1.90 10.53 -1.02
CA PRO A 153 -1.67 9.30 -0.28
C PRO A 153 -0.29 8.68 -0.56
N CYS A 154 0.33 8.08 0.46
CA CYS A 154 1.64 7.42 0.31
C CYS A 154 1.64 6.38 -0.82
N THR A 155 0.50 5.72 -1.03
CA THR A 155 0.32 4.63 -2.00
C THR A 155 0.37 5.08 -3.46
N GLU A 156 0.08 6.35 -3.76
CA GLU A 156 0.21 6.91 -5.12
C GLU A 156 1.66 6.82 -5.63
N CYS A 157 2.62 6.97 -4.72
CA CYS A 157 4.04 6.81 -5.03
C CYS A 157 4.55 5.39 -4.76
N HIS A 158 4.16 4.77 -3.65
CA HIS A 158 4.84 3.57 -3.12
C HIS A 158 4.19 2.21 -3.43
N VAL A 159 2.89 2.15 -3.72
CA VAL A 159 2.17 0.88 -3.91
C VAL A 159 1.91 0.60 -5.38
N GLY A 160 1.52 1.61 -6.14
CA GLY A 160 1.23 1.48 -7.57
C GLY A 160 -0.09 0.80 -7.90
N SER A 161 -0.59 1.11 -9.08
CA SER A 161 -1.90 0.64 -9.55
C SER A 161 -1.81 -0.76 -10.14
N GLY A 162 -2.89 -1.53 -9.97
CA GLY A 162 -3.05 -2.87 -10.54
C GLY A 162 -2.69 -4.01 -9.60
N ALA A 163 -3.31 -5.17 -9.84
CA ALA A 163 -3.26 -6.33 -8.94
C ALA A 163 -1.84 -6.84 -8.62
N GLY A 164 -0.92 -6.79 -9.59
CA GLY A 164 0.46 -7.23 -9.39
C GLY A 164 1.22 -6.34 -8.40
N TRP A 165 1.09 -5.02 -8.56
CA TRP A 165 1.70 -4.01 -7.68
C TRP A 165 1.10 -4.06 -6.28
N TYR A 166 -0.23 -4.22 -6.17
CA TYR A 166 -0.90 -4.46 -4.89
C TYR A 166 -0.36 -5.72 -4.19
N THR A 167 -0.22 -6.84 -4.90
CA THR A 167 0.28 -8.08 -4.28
C THR A 167 1.72 -7.91 -3.81
N LYS A 168 2.59 -7.30 -4.63
CA LYS A 168 3.99 -7.04 -4.29
C LYS A 168 4.10 -6.13 -3.07
N SER A 169 3.28 -5.08 -2.98
CA SER A 169 3.31 -4.16 -1.85
C SER A 169 2.87 -4.82 -0.55
N LYS A 170 1.82 -5.66 -0.56
CA LYS A 170 1.37 -6.38 0.64
C LYS A 170 2.38 -7.42 1.10
N LEU A 171 3.03 -8.16 0.19
CA LEU A 171 4.11 -9.09 0.54
C LEU A 171 5.32 -8.36 1.13
N SER A 172 5.73 -7.23 0.54
CA SER A 172 6.77 -6.37 1.11
C SER A 172 6.37 -5.80 2.47
N GLY A 173 5.10 -5.42 2.64
CA GLY A 173 4.57 -4.91 3.90
C GLY A 173 4.58 -5.97 5.01
N LEU A 174 4.29 -7.23 4.70
CA LEU A 174 4.41 -8.34 5.66
C LEU A 174 5.85 -8.49 6.16
N TYR A 175 6.83 -8.39 5.24
CA TYR A 175 8.24 -8.40 5.62
C TYR A 175 8.61 -7.19 6.49
N GLN A 176 8.10 -5.99 6.18
CA GLN A 176 8.33 -4.79 7.00
C GLN A 176 7.75 -4.93 8.41
N VAL A 177 6.52 -5.47 8.54
CA VAL A 177 5.92 -5.75 9.85
C VAL A 177 6.78 -6.74 10.64
N TYR A 178 7.21 -7.84 10.00
CA TYR A 178 8.15 -8.77 10.62
C TYR A 178 9.46 -8.09 11.06
N ALA A 179 10.05 -7.28 10.18
CA ALA A 179 11.32 -6.61 10.43
C ALA A 179 11.23 -5.65 11.63
N VAL A 180 10.13 -4.91 11.74
CA VAL A 180 9.86 -4.01 12.87
C VAL A 180 9.61 -4.80 14.15
N LEU A 181 8.81 -5.87 14.11
CA LEU A 181 8.50 -6.70 15.28
C LEU A 181 9.73 -7.44 15.84
N THR A 182 10.66 -7.82 14.98
CA THR A 182 11.88 -8.56 15.35
C THR A 182 13.14 -7.69 15.39
N ASN A 183 13.00 -6.38 15.14
CA ASN A 183 14.08 -5.40 15.12
C ASN A 183 15.24 -5.77 14.17
N VAL A 184 14.91 -6.31 12.99
CA VAL A 184 15.88 -6.73 11.94
C VAL A 184 15.84 -5.78 10.75
N TYR A 185 16.11 -4.50 11.00
CA TYR A 185 16.21 -3.48 9.97
C TYR A 185 17.38 -2.53 10.28
N PRO A 186 17.99 -1.89 9.27
CA PRO A 186 19.13 -0.99 9.47
C PRO A 186 18.72 0.33 10.12
N HIS A 187 19.61 0.88 10.95
CA HIS A 187 19.49 2.22 11.54
C HIS A 187 20.71 3.07 11.15
N PRO A 188 20.53 4.21 10.44
CA PRO A 188 19.26 4.72 9.90
C PRO A 188 18.75 3.88 8.71
N ILE A 189 17.45 4.00 8.42
CA ILE A 189 16.86 3.41 7.21
C ILE A 189 17.53 4.04 5.98
N PRO A 190 18.14 3.25 5.07
CA PRO A 190 18.97 3.79 3.99
C PRO A 190 18.14 4.51 2.92
N THR A 191 18.75 5.54 2.32
CA THR A 191 18.25 6.23 1.13
C THR A 191 19.31 6.17 0.03
N PRO A 192 18.94 6.14 -1.27
CA PRO A 192 17.58 6.20 -1.82
C PRO A 192 16.83 4.86 -1.82
N VAL A 193 15.51 4.91 -1.95
CA VAL A 193 14.66 3.71 -2.12
C VAL A 193 15.00 3.04 -3.45
N LYS A 194 15.61 1.84 -3.41
CA LYS A 194 16.11 1.13 -4.61
C LYS A 194 15.00 0.65 -5.56
N ASN A 195 13.77 0.49 -5.06
CA ASN A 195 12.63 -0.07 -5.80
C ASN A 195 11.49 0.93 -6.01
N LEU A 196 11.81 2.23 -6.14
CA LEU A 196 10.78 3.21 -6.46
C LEU A 196 10.25 2.97 -7.88
N ARG A 197 8.94 3.16 -8.07
CA ARG A 197 8.28 2.99 -9.36
C ARG A 197 8.82 4.01 -10.39
N PRO A 198 8.81 3.68 -11.70
CA PRO A 198 9.21 4.62 -12.74
C PRO A 198 8.43 5.94 -12.66
N ALA A 199 9.10 7.07 -12.91
CA ALA A 199 8.52 8.41 -12.82
C ALA A 199 7.27 8.57 -13.71
N GLN A 200 7.24 7.90 -14.86
CA GLN A 200 6.11 7.86 -15.79
C GLN A 200 4.82 7.32 -15.15
N GLN A 201 4.98 6.40 -14.19
CA GLN A 201 3.87 5.73 -13.51
C GLN A 201 3.51 6.36 -12.15
N THR A 202 4.30 7.33 -11.69
CA THR A 202 4.13 8.02 -10.40
C THR A 202 4.01 9.52 -10.62
N CYS A 203 5.14 10.20 -10.81
CA CYS A 203 5.24 11.65 -10.91
C CYS A 203 4.42 12.19 -12.08
N GLU A 204 4.52 11.58 -13.26
CA GLU A 204 3.92 12.09 -14.51
C GLU A 204 2.40 11.95 -14.56
N GLN A 205 1.79 11.19 -13.64
CA GLN A 205 0.34 11.11 -13.50
C GLN A 205 -0.27 12.44 -13.04
N CYS A 206 0.53 13.31 -12.40
CA CYS A 206 0.13 14.65 -11.98
C CYS A 206 1.03 15.75 -12.58
N HIS A 207 2.31 15.46 -12.83
CA HIS A 207 3.29 16.39 -13.41
C HIS A 207 3.48 16.11 -14.89
N TRP A 208 2.63 16.68 -15.75
CA TRP A 208 2.66 16.41 -17.19
C TRP A 208 3.93 16.96 -17.85
N PRO A 209 4.84 16.12 -18.39
CA PRO A 209 6.12 16.62 -18.95
C PRO A 209 5.97 17.53 -20.16
N ARG A 210 4.85 17.45 -20.88
CA ARG A 210 4.56 18.32 -22.03
C ARG A 210 4.11 19.72 -21.62
N GLN A 211 3.68 19.91 -20.37
CA GLN A 211 3.25 21.20 -19.85
C GLN A 211 4.43 21.89 -19.15
N PHE A 212 5.06 22.84 -19.85
CA PHE A 212 6.27 23.51 -19.41
C PHE A 212 6.03 25.00 -19.12
N TYR A 213 6.83 25.57 -18.21
CA TYR A 213 6.61 26.92 -17.67
C TYR A 213 7.70 27.95 -18.05
N GLY A 214 8.64 27.63 -18.95
CA GLY A 214 9.62 28.62 -19.40
C GLY A 214 10.58 29.10 -18.31
N ALA A 215 11.07 30.32 -18.47
CA ALA A 215 11.77 31.03 -17.40
C ALA A 215 10.73 31.62 -16.44
N GLN A 216 10.99 31.50 -15.14
CA GLN A 216 10.09 31.96 -14.08
C GLN A 216 10.75 33.10 -13.33
N GLN A 217 10.09 34.26 -13.27
CA GLN A 217 10.54 35.36 -12.43
C GLN A 217 10.14 35.07 -10.98
N LYS A 218 11.13 35.08 -10.08
CA LYS A 218 10.93 34.89 -8.65
C LYS A 218 11.51 36.08 -7.90
N GLN A 219 10.71 36.65 -7.00
CA GLN A 219 11.15 37.71 -6.10
C GLN A 219 11.42 37.10 -4.73
N PHE A 220 12.65 37.24 -4.25
CA PHE A 220 13.05 36.88 -2.91
C PHE A 220 13.03 38.15 -2.06
N ASN A 221 12.07 38.25 -1.16
CA ASN A 221 11.96 39.41 -0.28
C ASN A 221 12.99 39.29 0.84
N HIS A 222 14.01 40.15 0.78
CA HIS A 222 14.95 40.33 1.88
C HIS A 222 14.73 41.71 2.52
N TYR A 223 15.24 41.86 3.73
CA TYR A 223 15.22 43.11 4.47
C TYR A 223 16.66 43.40 4.91
N LYS A 224 17.03 44.68 4.88
CA LYS A 224 18.34 45.09 5.38
C LYS A 224 18.39 44.98 6.90
N TYR A 225 19.59 44.76 7.43
CA TYR A 225 19.85 44.81 8.87
C TYR A 225 19.92 46.27 9.35
N ASP A 226 18.81 47.01 9.26
CA ASP A 226 18.64 48.36 9.80
C ASP A 226 17.43 48.43 10.75
N SER A 227 17.36 49.49 11.56
CA SER A 227 16.30 49.66 12.56
C SER A 227 14.91 49.82 11.94
N THR A 228 14.83 50.19 10.66
CA THR A 228 13.58 50.35 9.92
C THR A 228 13.16 49.08 9.15
N SER A 229 13.99 48.03 9.15
CA SER A 229 13.81 46.83 8.34
C SER A 229 13.50 47.17 6.87
N THR A 230 14.38 47.92 6.24
CA THR A 230 14.16 48.41 4.87
C THR A 230 14.05 47.25 3.88
N SER A 231 12.97 47.24 3.09
CA SER A 231 12.72 46.23 2.04
C SER A 231 13.83 46.25 0.98
N TRP A 232 14.40 45.08 0.70
CA TRP A 232 15.42 44.87 -0.33
C TRP A 232 15.12 43.58 -1.11
N PRO A 233 14.15 43.62 -2.05
CA PRO A 233 13.81 42.43 -2.82
C PRO A 233 14.89 42.11 -3.85
N ILE A 234 15.22 40.82 -3.99
CA ILE A 234 16.06 40.29 -5.07
C ILE A 234 15.13 39.70 -6.13
N ASN A 235 15.11 40.30 -7.31
CA ASN A 235 14.40 39.77 -8.46
C ASN A 235 15.33 38.86 -9.25
N MET A 236 14.95 37.60 -9.40
CA MET A 236 15.71 36.61 -10.14
C MET A 236 14.85 36.01 -11.26
N LEU A 237 15.38 36.00 -12.47
CA LEU A 237 14.80 35.20 -13.55
C LEU A 237 15.41 33.80 -13.52
N ILE A 238 14.66 32.84 -13.00
CA ILE A 238 15.08 31.44 -12.94
C ILE A 238 14.82 30.82 -14.31
N LYS A 239 15.89 30.36 -14.97
CA LYS A 239 15.80 29.64 -16.25
C LYS A 239 15.38 28.19 -16.01
N THR A 240 14.16 28.00 -15.48
CA THR A 240 13.59 26.69 -15.15
C THR A 240 13.64 25.78 -16.37
N GLY A 241 13.21 26.29 -17.53
CA GLY A 241 13.33 25.57 -18.79
C GLY A 241 12.49 24.29 -18.83
N GLY A 242 12.79 23.39 -19.75
CA GLY A 242 12.05 22.15 -20.04
C GLY A 242 12.09 21.82 -21.53
N GLY A 243 11.13 21.02 -22.01
CA GLY A 243 10.96 20.71 -23.42
C GLY A 243 9.50 20.85 -23.86
N ASP A 244 9.17 21.92 -24.58
CA ASP A 244 7.91 22.00 -25.33
C ASP A 244 8.15 21.44 -26.75
N PRO A 245 7.49 20.32 -27.13
CA PRO A 245 7.60 19.76 -28.48
C PRO A 245 7.22 20.74 -29.59
N ARG A 246 6.41 21.76 -29.30
CA ARG A 246 5.97 22.78 -30.26
C ARG A 246 7.05 23.82 -30.57
N THR A 247 7.97 24.06 -29.64
CA THR A 247 9.06 25.03 -29.82
C THR A 247 10.41 24.36 -30.10
N GLY A 248 10.53 23.06 -29.82
CA GLY A 248 11.74 22.27 -30.09
C GLY A 248 12.95 22.64 -29.22
N GLN A 249 12.81 23.60 -28.30
CA GLN A 249 13.91 24.08 -27.46
C GLN A 249 13.93 23.35 -26.12
N ALA A 250 14.84 22.38 -25.99
CA ALA A 250 15.27 21.88 -24.69
C ALA A 250 16.24 22.88 -24.06
N ALA A 251 15.80 23.60 -23.04
CA ALA A 251 16.62 24.62 -22.39
C ALA A 251 16.43 24.64 -20.87
N GLY A 252 17.30 25.36 -20.17
CA GLY A 252 17.23 25.59 -18.71
C GLY A 252 17.53 24.35 -17.86
N ILE A 253 17.28 24.44 -16.55
CA ILE A 253 17.69 23.42 -15.58
C ILE A 253 16.90 22.11 -15.69
N HIS A 254 15.67 22.14 -16.22
CA HIS A 254 14.83 20.94 -16.43
C HIS A 254 14.93 20.35 -17.85
N TRP A 255 15.94 20.69 -18.65
CA TRP A 255 16.11 20.14 -19.99
C TRP A 255 16.08 18.59 -20.03
N HIS A 256 16.58 17.94 -18.97
CA HIS A 256 16.64 16.50 -18.80
C HIS A 256 15.27 15.82 -18.63
N MET A 257 14.21 16.59 -18.36
CA MET A 257 12.83 16.09 -18.33
C MET A 257 12.19 16.05 -19.72
N ASN A 258 12.89 16.53 -20.75
CA ASN A 258 12.38 16.52 -22.11
C ASN A 258 12.33 15.08 -22.64
N ILE A 259 11.12 14.63 -22.98
CA ILE A 259 10.85 13.29 -23.55
C ILE A 259 11.57 13.00 -24.88
N GLY A 260 12.07 14.04 -25.56
CA GLY A 260 12.93 13.92 -26.75
C GLY A 260 14.34 13.41 -26.45
N PHE A 261 14.74 13.28 -25.18
CA PHE A 261 16.05 12.77 -24.79
C PHE A 261 15.94 11.61 -23.80
N LEU A 262 16.72 10.56 -24.03
CA LEU A 262 16.99 9.51 -23.05
C LEU A 262 18.31 9.82 -22.35
N VAL A 263 18.26 9.98 -21.03
CA VAL A 263 19.44 10.21 -20.19
C VAL A 263 19.72 8.97 -19.36
N GLU A 264 20.88 8.39 -19.56
CA GLU A 264 21.38 7.23 -18.84
C GLU A 264 22.64 7.63 -18.09
N TYR A 265 22.83 7.11 -16.88
CA TYR A 265 24.00 7.45 -16.09
C TYR A 265 24.43 6.29 -15.20
N ILE A 266 25.71 6.29 -14.85
CA ILE A 266 26.28 5.41 -13.84
C ILE A 266 26.78 6.30 -12.71
N ALA A 267 26.38 5.98 -11.47
CA ALA A 267 26.91 6.60 -10.27
C ALA A 267 27.88 5.66 -9.56
N ARG A 268 28.92 6.21 -8.93
CA ARG A 268 29.91 5.45 -8.13
C ARG A 268 29.40 5.11 -6.75
N ASP A 269 28.65 6.03 -6.16
CA ASP A 269 28.15 5.94 -4.81
C ASP A 269 26.66 5.58 -4.80
N GLU A 270 26.21 4.92 -3.73
CA GLU A 270 24.80 4.54 -3.59
C GLU A 270 23.86 5.76 -3.53
N ARG A 271 24.35 6.92 -3.08
CA ARG A 271 23.57 8.16 -2.96
C ARG A 271 23.45 8.92 -4.28
N ARG A 272 24.14 8.45 -5.33
CA ARG A 272 24.13 9.01 -6.69
C ARG A 272 24.62 10.45 -6.76
N GLN A 273 25.64 10.79 -5.99
CA GLN A 273 26.25 12.13 -5.96
C GLN A 273 27.45 12.25 -6.90
N GLU A 274 28.16 11.16 -7.13
CA GLU A 274 29.29 11.06 -8.05
C GLU A 274 28.85 10.34 -9.33
N ILE A 275 28.57 11.12 -10.37
CA ILE A 275 28.09 10.63 -11.67
C ILE A 275 29.21 10.82 -12.71
N PRO A 276 30.22 9.94 -12.77
CA PRO A 276 31.36 10.07 -13.69
C PRO A 276 31.01 9.79 -15.15
N TRP A 277 29.81 9.28 -15.44
CA TRP A 277 29.42 8.90 -16.78
C TRP A 277 27.93 9.16 -17.03
N VAL A 278 27.64 9.85 -18.12
CA VAL A 278 26.28 10.15 -18.59
C VAL A 278 26.22 9.97 -20.11
N ARG A 279 25.22 9.24 -20.59
CA ARG A 279 24.87 9.13 -22.00
C ARG A 279 23.55 9.82 -22.26
N VAL A 280 23.55 10.72 -23.25
CA VAL A 280 22.37 11.46 -23.69
C VAL A 280 22.08 11.07 -25.13
N THR A 281 20.96 10.41 -25.34
CA THR A 281 20.48 10.00 -26.67
C THR A 281 19.32 10.90 -27.05
N ASN A 282 19.44 11.61 -28.17
CA ASN A 282 18.32 12.34 -28.75
C ASN A 282 17.44 11.34 -29.52
N ASN A 283 16.20 11.15 -29.06
CA ASN A 283 15.28 10.16 -29.60
C ASN A 283 14.76 10.50 -31.00
N GLU A 284 14.83 11.77 -31.42
CA GLU A 284 14.37 12.23 -32.74
C GLU A 284 15.45 12.07 -33.81
N THR A 285 16.71 12.36 -33.47
CA THR A 285 17.84 12.36 -34.41
C THR A 285 18.73 11.12 -34.29
N GLY A 286 18.60 10.36 -33.21
CA GLY A 286 19.49 9.25 -32.87
C GLY A 286 20.90 9.68 -32.42
N LYS A 287 21.18 10.99 -32.34
CA LYS A 287 22.51 11.48 -31.93
C LYS A 287 22.76 11.14 -30.46
N VAL A 288 23.88 10.48 -30.21
CA VAL A 288 24.35 10.14 -28.86
C VAL A 288 25.50 11.05 -28.47
N THR A 289 25.42 11.63 -27.26
CA THR A 289 26.52 12.36 -26.63
C THR A 289 26.87 11.69 -25.32
N VAL A 290 28.15 11.38 -25.12
CA VAL A 290 28.65 10.78 -23.87
C VAL A 290 29.52 11.78 -23.15
N TYR A 291 29.24 11.96 -21.86
CA TYR A 291 30.04 12.74 -20.94
C TYR A 291 30.72 11.79 -19.96
N GLN A 292 32.04 11.87 -19.87
CA GLN A 292 32.83 11.02 -18.98
C GLN A 292 33.85 11.86 -18.22
N ASP A 293 34.01 11.55 -16.94
CA ASP A 293 35.05 12.12 -16.10
C ASP A 293 36.43 11.72 -16.65
N GLN A 294 37.22 12.73 -17.04
CA GLN A 294 38.56 12.56 -17.59
C GLN A 294 39.61 12.31 -16.50
N SER A 295 39.36 12.81 -15.29
CA SER A 295 40.28 12.67 -14.16
C SER A 295 40.17 11.31 -13.49
N ASN A 296 38.96 10.74 -13.49
CA ASN A 296 38.68 9.45 -12.90
C ASN A 296 37.63 8.70 -13.74
N PRO A 297 38.03 8.08 -14.87
CA PRO A 297 37.11 7.36 -15.73
C PRO A 297 36.57 6.09 -15.06
N LEU A 298 35.38 5.65 -15.46
CA LEU A 298 34.88 4.33 -15.09
C LEU A 298 35.68 3.22 -15.79
N PRO A 299 35.83 2.03 -15.16
CA PRO A 299 36.33 0.85 -15.83
C PRO A 299 35.47 0.49 -17.05
N ALA A 300 36.10 0.04 -18.14
CA ALA A 300 35.40 -0.26 -19.40
C ALA A 300 34.26 -1.30 -19.22
N ASP A 301 34.48 -2.30 -18.37
CA ASP A 301 33.50 -3.36 -18.07
C ASP A 301 32.22 -2.82 -17.41
N SER A 302 32.34 -1.73 -16.63
CA SER A 302 31.21 -1.09 -15.96
C SER A 302 30.30 -0.36 -16.94
N ILE A 303 30.83 0.10 -18.07
CA ILE A 303 30.09 0.81 -19.12
C ILE A 303 29.34 -0.20 -20.03
N ALA A 304 29.88 -1.42 -20.19
CA ALA A 304 29.31 -2.46 -21.06
C ALA A 304 28.03 -3.14 -20.52
N LEU A 305 27.70 -2.92 -19.24
CA LEU A 305 26.55 -3.54 -18.56
C LEU A 305 25.23 -2.77 -18.69
N LEU A 306 25.23 -1.62 -19.37
CA LEU A 306 24.07 -0.76 -19.66
C LEU A 306 23.51 -1.01 -21.07
#